data_AF-A0AAU3GVH2-F1
#
_entry.id   AF-A0AAU3GVH2-F1
#
_cell.length_a   1.000
_cell.length_b   1.000
_cell.length_c   1.000
_cell.angle_alpha   90.00
_cell.angle_beta   90.00
_cell.angle_gamma   90.00
#
_symmetry.space_group_name_H-M   'P 1'
#
loop_
_entity.id
_entity.type
_entity.pdbx_description
1 polymer ?
#
loop_
_entity_poly.entity_id
_entity_poly.type
_entity_poly.pdbx_seq_one_letter_code
_entity_poly.pdbx_strand_id
1 'polypeptide(L)'
;MHTVLASLLLARGRVVSDTRLNTLLWGWEPPATSGAQIYTYMSRLRKLLGEEVRIERRQPGYLLAAPHCRVDLLEFERLEKLGRDALRRKRFGEAGALLTEALGHWQGTALSNVTEHLADAALPQLEEARMHALESRIEADLALGRHEQLTAELTGLVAQFPLREKLRAQLMTAYYRSGRQSDALQSYYEGRSLLAEQLGIDPGEALGSTYEAVLAGHRGPGPGARRRQSEESGYEADDAPAMLLPPDTEDFIGRQAELTALRAQLVDAAAGRGPRHLLVTGMAGVGKTALAVHAAYASASHYPGGCLFAELDQPDGRPRPPAEVLTTLLRGLDEHVGRGGTGSGADGRMELDELVRLYRRRTAGRRLLIVLDGAVGSRGLDPLLSGSPDAVVLITSRARLTQVTTARTTALAPFDEGAAFDLLAASAGRARLLAEPDATDDVLAYCAGLPLALRVTGSRLAARPFWPVARLAERLADPETRLRELSYGGIDVIGALMPALRQLPGSEQVRTTLIQLADIGADAFPAQRAATHLGTREPAAEQRLEQLVDGALLDICGVDRQGRPLYRFHELVLLLARLLKDTAHREQPEQPEQPEATAAH
;
A
#
# COMPACT_ATOMS: atom_id res chain seq x y z
N MET A 1 -38.57 -5.82 -23.90
CA MET A 1 -39.31 -4.55 -23.64
C MET A 1 -38.44 -3.50 -22.96
N HIS A 2 -37.70 -3.84 -21.90
CA HIS A 2 -36.80 -2.90 -21.22
C HIS A 2 -35.79 -2.20 -22.16
N THR A 3 -35.14 -2.94 -23.06
CA THR A 3 -34.24 -2.36 -24.08
C THR A 3 -34.91 -1.27 -24.93
N VAL A 4 -36.15 -1.49 -25.38
CA VAL A 4 -36.87 -0.53 -26.23
C VAL A 4 -37.15 0.76 -25.47
N LEU A 5 -37.64 0.64 -24.23
CA LEU A 5 -37.91 1.79 -23.37
C LEU A 5 -36.61 2.57 -23.06
N ALA A 6 -35.55 1.87 -22.66
CA ALA A 6 -34.25 2.48 -22.40
C ALA A 6 -33.68 3.18 -23.64
N SER A 7 -33.80 2.58 -24.83
CA SER A 7 -33.35 3.19 -26.09
C SER A 7 -34.07 4.52 -26.37
N LEU A 8 -35.38 4.58 -26.13
CA LEU A 8 -36.18 5.78 -26.33
C LEU A 8 -35.88 6.86 -25.28
N LEU A 9 -35.67 6.48 -24.02
CA LEU A 9 -35.30 7.41 -22.95
C LEU A 9 -33.91 8.02 -23.19
N LEU A 10 -32.93 7.21 -23.61
CA LEU A 10 -31.58 7.67 -23.97
C LEU A 10 -31.57 8.64 -25.17
N ALA A 11 -32.58 8.59 -26.03
CA ALA A 11 -32.72 9.49 -27.16
C ALA A 11 -33.19 10.91 -26.79
N ARG A 12 -33.67 11.12 -25.55
CA ARG A 12 -34.07 12.43 -25.00
C ARG A 12 -35.12 13.14 -25.84
N GLY A 13 -36.17 12.40 -26.21
CA GLY A 13 -37.23 12.93 -27.08
C GLY A 13 -36.82 13.12 -28.53
N ARG A 14 -35.68 12.57 -28.98
CA ARG A 14 -35.35 12.43 -30.41
C ARG A 14 -35.89 11.12 -30.98
N VAL A 15 -36.11 11.10 -32.30
CA VAL A 15 -36.58 9.91 -33.00
C VAL A 15 -35.46 8.86 -33.06
N VAL A 16 -35.75 7.64 -32.62
CA VAL A 16 -34.91 6.45 -32.80
C VAL A 16 -35.44 5.66 -33.98
N SER A 17 -34.63 5.51 -35.04
CA SER A 17 -35.02 4.78 -36.25
C SER A 17 -35.25 3.30 -35.99
N ASP A 18 -36.07 2.65 -36.82
CA ASP A 18 -36.27 1.19 -36.75
C ASP A 18 -34.96 0.42 -36.91
N THR A 19 -34.07 0.89 -37.81
CA THR A 19 -32.74 0.32 -38.00
C THR A 19 -31.91 0.39 -36.71
N ARG A 20 -31.93 1.54 -36.01
CA ARG A 20 -31.19 1.70 -34.75
C ARG A 20 -31.81 0.83 -33.64
N LEU A 21 -33.13 0.75 -33.54
CA LEU A 21 -33.80 -0.14 -32.60
C LEU A 21 -33.45 -1.60 -32.87
N ASN A 22 -33.38 -2.02 -34.14
CA ASN A 22 -32.96 -3.37 -34.52
C ASN A 22 -31.54 -3.66 -34.03
N THR A 23 -30.58 -2.77 -34.29
CA THR A 23 -29.20 -2.94 -33.85
C THR A 23 -29.08 -3.02 -32.33
N LEU A 24 -29.82 -2.20 -31.59
CA LEU A 24 -29.78 -2.20 -30.11
C LEU A 24 -30.46 -3.43 -29.49
N LEU A 25 -31.40 -4.06 -30.20
CA LEU A 25 -32.12 -5.25 -29.74
C LEU A 25 -31.44 -6.57 -30.13
N TRP A 26 -30.86 -6.63 -31.33
CA TRP A 26 -30.39 -7.89 -31.94
C TRP A 26 -29.03 -7.78 -32.65
N GLY A 27 -28.36 -6.63 -32.59
CA GLY A 27 -27.03 -6.46 -33.20
C GLY A 27 -27.07 -6.57 -34.73
N TRP A 28 -26.22 -7.44 -35.28
CA TRP A 28 -26.05 -7.65 -36.72
C TRP A 28 -26.96 -8.74 -37.30
N GLU A 29 -27.64 -9.53 -36.46
CA GLU A 29 -28.48 -10.66 -36.86
C GLU A 29 -29.93 -10.50 -36.36
N PRO A 30 -30.69 -9.50 -36.85
CA PRO A 30 -32.08 -9.35 -36.46
C PRO A 30 -32.95 -10.50 -37.00
N PRO A 31 -33.94 -11.00 -36.24
CA PRO A 31 -34.87 -11.99 -36.74
C PRO A 31 -35.70 -11.41 -37.90
N ALA A 32 -36.14 -12.27 -38.82
CA ALA A 32 -37.00 -11.88 -39.95
C ALA A 32 -38.30 -11.18 -39.50
N THR A 33 -38.74 -11.42 -38.26
CA THR A 33 -39.93 -10.81 -37.63
C THR A 33 -39.64 -9.55 -36.80
N SER A 34 -38.42 -9.02 -36.83
CA SER A 34 -37.96 -7.87 -36.03
C SER A 34 -38.90 -6.67 -36.07
N GLY A 35 -39.37 -6.28 -37.26
CA GLY A 35 -40.35 -5.21 -37.42
C GLY A 35 -41.65 -5.46 -36.63
N ALA A 36 -42.25 -6.64 -36.77
CA ALA A 36 -43.47 -7.01 -36.06
C ALA A 36 -43.27 -7.06 -34.53
N GLN A 37 -42.08 -7.50 -34.08
CA GLN A 37 -41.72 -7.52 -32.66
C GLN A 37 -41.58 -6.09 -32.09
N ILE A 38 -40.95 -5.16 -32.82
CA ILE A 38 -40.87 -3.74 -32.41
C ILE A 38 -42.28 -3.16 -32.23
N TYR A 39 -43.19 -3.34 -33.19
CA TYR A 39 -44.58 -2.89 -33.07
C TYR A 39 -45.26 -3.48 -31.82
N THR A 40 -45.04 -4.77 -31.55
CA THR A 40 -45.59 -5.46 -30.37
C THR A 40 -45.05 -4.87 -29.07
N TYR A 41 -43.74 -4.61 -28.98
CA TYR A 41 -43.13 -3.97 -27.81
C TYR A 41 -43.65 -2.54 -27.61
N MET A 42 -43.79 -1.74 -28.67
CA MET A 42 -44.34 -0.38 -28.59
C MET A 42 -45.79 -0.38 -28.13
N SER A 43 -46.62 -1.30 -28.63
CA SER A 43 -48.02 -1.46 -28.21
C SER A 43 -48.13 -1.80 -26.72
N ARG A 44 -47.29 -2.73 -26.23
CA ARG A 44 -47.25 -3.10 -24.80
C ARG A 44 -46.75 -1.95 -23.93
N LEU A 45 -45.71 -1.23 -24.34
CA LEU A 45 -45.20 -0.07 -23.60
C LEU A 45 -46.24 1.05 -23.48
N ARG A 46 -46.99 1.34 -24.56
CA ARG A 46 -48.10 2.32 -24.50
C ARG A 46 -49.17 1.93 -23.48
N LYS A 47 -49.50 0.64 -23.37
CA LYS A 47 -50.46 0.15 -22.37
C LYS A 47 -49.92 0.26 -20.94
N LEU A 48 -48.63 -0.02 -20.74
CA LEU A 48 -48.00 -0.01 -19.41
C LEU A 48 -47.77 1.40 -18.87
N LEU A 49 -47.42 2.36 -19.73
CA LEU A 49 -47.01 3.70 -19.31
C LEU A 49 -48.15 4.72 -19.22
N GLY A 50 -49.34 4.40 -19.74
CA GLY A 50 -50.52 5.25 -19.66
C GLY A 50 -50.43 6.53 -20.51
N GLU A 51 -51.32 7.50 -20.25
CA GLU A 51 -51.45 8.72 -21.07
C GLU A 51 -50.38 9.79 -20.79
N GLU A 52 -49.67 9.67 -19.67
CA GLU A 52 -48.62 10.60 -19.24
C GLU A 52 -47.33 10.48 -20.08
N VAL A 53 -47.11 9.31 -20.70
CA VAL A 53 -45.98 9.04 -21.59
C VAL A 53 -46.47 8.71 -22.99
N ARG A 54 -46.15 9.57 -23.96
CA ARG A 54 -46.57 9.40 -25.36
C ARG A 54 -45.44 8.78 -26.17
N ILE A 55 -45.67 7.58 -26.70
CA ILE A 55 -44.80 6.95 -27.69
C ILE A 55 -45.38 7.18 -29.08
N GLU A 56 -44.80 8.10 -29.84
CA GLU A 56 -45.25 8.50 -31.18
C GLU A 56 -44.46 7.77 -32.27
N ARG A 57 -45.14 7.36 -33.33
CA ARG A 57 -44.50 6.91 -34.57
C ARG A 57 -44.16 8.15 -35.39
N ARG A 58 -42.87 8.44 -35.59
CA ARG A 58 -42.39 9.52 -36.46
C ARG A 58 -41.31 8.95 -37.37
N GLN A 59 -41.53 8.98 -38.68
CA GLN A 59 -40.56 8.38 -39.62
C GLN A 59 -39.16 8.99 -39.43
N PRO A 60 -38.09 8.16 -39.45
CA PRO A 60 -38.05 6.72 -39.75
C PRO A 60 -38.14 5.78 -38.52
N GLY A 61 -38.82 6.16 -37.43
CA GLY A 61 -38.94 5.31 -36.25
C GLY A 61 -39.90 5.80 -35.16
N TYR A 62 -39.44 5.84 -33.91
CA TYR A 62 -40.25 6.17 -32.74
C TYR A 62 -39.62 7.23 -31.86
N LEU A 63 -40.47 8.02 -31.20
CA LEU A 63 -40.10 9.04 -30.23
C LEU A 63 -40.91 8.80 -28.95
N LEU A 64 -40.27 9.03 -27.79
CA LEU A 64 -40.94 9.04 -26.49
C LEU A 64 -40.96 10.47 -25.95
N ALA A 65 -42.15 10.98 -25.68
CA ALA A 65 -42.39 12.26 -25.03
C ALA A 65 -42.98 12.02 -23.63
N ALA A 66 -42.26 12.48 -22.61
CA ALA A 66 -42.64 12.34 -21.21
C ALA A 66 -42.35 13.65 -20.45
N PRO A 67 -43.06 14.76 -20.76
CA PRO A 67 -42.71 16.11 -20.27
C PRO A 67 -42.87 16.30 -18.75
N HIS A 68 -43.65 15.44 -18.10
CA HIS A 68 -43.93 15.51 -16.66
C HIS A 68 -43.32 14.34 -15.87
N CYS A 69 -42.66 13.41 -16.53
CA CYS A 69 -42.05 12.26 -15.87
C CYS A 69 -40.62 12.56 -15.45
N ARG A 70 -40.26 12.12 -14.25
CA ARG A 70 -38.87 12.15 -13.79
C ARG A 70 -38.12 10.97 -14.38
N VAL A 71 -36.98 11.24 -15.00
CA VAL A 71 -36.07 10.23 -15.55
C VAL A 71 -34.73 10.44 -14.87
N ASP A 72 -34.24 9.44 -14.15
CA ASP A 72 -33.03 9.54 -13.33
C ASP A 72 -31.82 10.04 -14.13
N LEU A 73 -31.66 9.59 -15.38
CA LEU A 73 -30.59 10.07 -16.25
C LEU A 73 -30.69 11.57 -16.55
N LEU A 74 -31.89 12.08 -16.82
CA LEU A 74 -32.08 13.51 -17.12
C LEU A 74 -31.86 14.37 -15.87
N GLU A 75 -32.27 13.86 -14.71
CA GLU A 75 -32.06 14.55 -13.44
C GLU A 75 -30.58 14.56 -13.04
N PHE A 76 -29.89 13.44 -13.22
CA PHE A 76 -28.44 13.35 -13.08
C PHE A 76 -27.73 14.38 -13.96
N GLU A 77 -28.02 14.43 -15.27
CA GLU A 77 -27.39 15.39 -16.20
C GLU A 77 -27.68 16.85 -15.83
N ARG A 78 -28.89 17.14 -15.35
CA ARG A 78 -29.29 18.47 -14.90
C ARG A 78 -28.49 18.89 -13.67
N LEU A 79 -28.42 18.03 -12.65
CA LEU A 79 -27.71 18.28 -11.40
C LEU A 79 -26.19 18.33 -11.61
N GLU A 80 -25.64 17.45 -12.44
CA GLU A 80 -24.22 17.43 -12.83
C GLU A 80 -23.80 18.75 -13.48
N LYS A 81 -24.63 19.25 -14.41
CA LYS A 81 -24.39 20.55 -15.06
C LYS A 81 -24.43 21.70 -14.06
N LEU A 82 -25.44 21.74 -13.19
CA LEU A 82 -25.55 22.78 -12.16
C LEU A 82 -24.39 22.75 -11.16
N GLY A 83 -23.97 21.54 -10.75
CA GLY A 83 -22.83 21.33 -9.87
C GLY A 83 -21.52 21.83 -10.49
N ARG A 84 -21.27 21.53 -11.77
CA ARG A 84 -20.11 22.07 -12.50
C ARG A 84 -20.16 23.59 -12.67
N ASP A 85 -21.33 24.15 -12.91
CA ASP A 85 -21.49 25.61 -12.98
C ASP A 85 -21.18 26.27 -11.62
N ALA A 86 -21.57 25.63 -10.52
CA ALA A 86 -21.24 26.06 -9.16
C ALA A 86 -19.73 25.94 -8.86
N LEU A 87 -19.07 24.86 -9.31
CA LEU A 87 -17.60 24.71 -9.22
C LEU A 87 -16.86 25.84 -9.94
N ARG A 88 -17.23 26.15 -11.18
CA ARG A 88 -16.61 27.25 -11.95
C ARG A 88 -16.78 28.62 -11.26
N ARG A 89 -17.86 28.79 -10.49
CA ARG A 89 -18.14 29.98 -9.69
C ARG A 89 -17.54 29.93 -8.27
N LYS A 90 -16.74 28.90 -7.95
CA LYS A 90 -16.11 28.66 -6.64
C LYS A 90 -17.12 28.53 -5.48
N ARG A 91 -18.35 28.12 -5.77
CA ARG A 91 -19.39 27.84 -4.76
C ARG A 91 -19.33 26.38 -4.35
N PHE A 92 -18.24 26.00 -3.69
CA PHE A 92 -17.90 24.59 -3.45
C PHE A 92 -18.95 23.84 -2.62
N GLY A 93 -19.59 24.50 -1.64
CA GLY A 93 -20.68 23.88 -0.86
C GLY A 93 -21.91 23.53 -1.70
N GLU A 94 -22.35 24.46 -2.55
CA GLU A 94 -23.46 24.26 -3.49
C GLU A 94 -23.12 23.17 -4.52
N ALA A 95 -21.90 23.21 -5.06
CA ALA A 95 -21.43 22.21 -6.00
C ALA A 95 -21.40 20.79 -5.42
N GLY A 96 -20.83 20.62 -4.21
CA GLY A 96 -20.74 19.32 -3.56
C GLY A 96 -22.13 18.72 -3.28
N ALA A 97 -23.10 19.54 -2.84
CA ALA A 97 -24.46 19.09 -2.60
C ALA A 97 -25.16 18.63 -3.88
N LEU A 98 -25.10 19.44 -4.95
CA LEU A 98 -25.71 19.11 -6.25
C LEU A 98 -25.10 17.85 -6.87
N LEU A 99 -23.78 17.69 -6.80
CA LEU A 99 -23.08 16.53 -7.35
C LEU A 99 -23.31 15.26 -6.53
N THR A 100 -23.48 15.38 -5.21
CA THR A 100 -23.89 14.26 -4.35
C THR A 100 -25.30 13.79 -4.69
N GLU A 101 -26.24 14.72 -4.86
CA GLU A 101 -27.61 14.42 -5.28
C GLU A 101 -27.62 13.76 -6.68
N ALA A 102 -26.84 14.29 -7.62
CA ALA A 102 -26.67 13.69 -8.95
C ALA A 102 -26.23 12.22 -8.85
N LEU A 103 -25.15 11.95 -8.09
CA LEU A 103 -24.62 10.59 -7.92
C LEU A 103 -25.61 9.66 -7.19
N GLY A 104 -26.53 10.21 -6.38
CA GLY A 104 -27.59 9.46 -5.71
C GLY A 104 -28.63 8.82 -6.65
N HIS A 105 -28.74 9.28 -7.89
CA HIS A 105 -29.61 8.67 -8.92
C HIS A 105 -29.05 7.34 -9.48
N TRP A 106 -27.80 6.98 -9.15
CA TRP A 106 -27.18 5.75 -9.62
C TRP A 106 -27.41 4.60 -8.64
N GLN A 107 -28.26 3.66 -9.00
CA GLN A 107 -28.54 2.44 -8.22
C GLN A 107 -27.91 1.22 -8.88
N GLY A 108 -26.63 0.97 -8.60
CA GLY A 108 -25.87 -0.14 -9.18
C GLY A 108 -25.36 0.14 -10.59
N THR A 109 -25.24 -0.91 -11.41
CA THR A 109 -24.77 -0.83 -12.81
C THR A 109 -25.88 -0.30 -13.70
N ALA A 110 -25.61 0.75 -14.48
CA ALA A 110 -26.58 1.28 -15.42
C ALA A 110 -26.97 0.23 -16.47
N LEU A 111 -28.24 0.27 -16.89
CA LEU A 111 -28.78 -0.59 -17.95
C LEU A 111 -28.67 -2.11 -17.68
N SER A 112 -28.63 -2.56 -16.42
CA SER A 112 -28.46 -3.98 -16.06
C SER A 112 -29.50 -4.97 -16.64
N ASN A 113 -30.69 -4.48 -17.02
CA ASN A 113 -31.82 -5.30 -17.50
C ASN A 113 -32.09 -5.14 -19.01
N VAL A 114 -31.10 -4.68 -19.79
CA VAL A 114 -31.23 -4.53 -21.25
C VAL A 114 -30.36 -5.55 -21.99
N THR A 115 -30.48 -5.57 -23.31
CA THR A 115 -29.66 -6.40 -24.19
C THR A 115 -28.20 -5.91 -24.19
N GLU A 116 -27.26 -6.84 -24.33
CA GLU A 116 -25.83 -6.54 -24.40
C GLU A 116 -25.51 -5.45 -25.45
N HIS A 117 -26.16 -5.48 -26.62
CA HIS A 117 -25.93 -4.49 -27.68
C HIS A 117 -26.28 -3.05 -27.29
N LEU A 118 -27.30 -2.85 -26.43
CA LEU A 118 -27.63 -1.53 -25.92
C LEU A 118 -26.65 -1.13 -24.81
N ALA A 119 -26.29 -2.08 -23.93
CA ALA A 119 -25.32 -1.83 -22.89
C ALA A 119 -23.96 -1.42 -23.50
N ASP A 120 -23.42 -2.17 -24.45
CA ASP A 120 -22.15 -1.88 -25.12
C ASP A 120 -22.16 -0.49 -25.80
N ALA A 121 -23.30 -0.10 -26.38
CA ALA A 121 -23.41 1.17 -27.10
C ALA A 121 -23.54 2.40 -26.20
N ALA A 122 -24.11 2.27 -24.99
CA ALA A 122 -24.50 3.40 -24.14
C ALA A 122 -23.79 3.44 -22.78
N LEU A 123 -23.46 2.29 -22.21
CA LEU A 123 -22.86 2.18 -20.88
C LEU A 123 -21.53 2.92 -20.76
N PRO A 124 -20.59 2.87 -21.73
CA PRO A 124 -19.32 3.60 -21.62
C PRO A 124 -19.50 5.11 -21.42
N GLN A 125 -20.45 5.73 -22.15
CA GLN A 125 -20.73 7.16 -22.02
C GLN A 125 -21.36 7.51 -20.68
N LEU A 126 -22.22 6.63 -20.16
CA LEU A 126 -22.90 6.79 -18.88
C LEU A 126 -21.91 6.68 -17.71
N GLU A 127 -21.04 5.66 -17.72
CA GLU A 127 -20.00 5.50 -16.71
C GLU A 127 -18.98 6.64 -16.77
N GLU A 128 -18.62 7.12 -17.95
CA GLU A 128 -17.74 8.31 -18.07
C GLU A 128 -18.37 9.55 -17.43
N ALA A 129 -19.65 9.80 -17.69
CA ALA A 129 -20.37 10.91 -17.09
C ALA A 129 -20.46 10.78 -15.57
N ARG A 130 -20.69 9.57 -15.05
CA ARG A 130 -20.67 9.26 -13.62
C ARG A 130 -19.30 9.56 -13.02
N MET A 131 -18.22 9.13 -13.67
CA MET A 131 -16.85 9.37 -13.22
C MET A 131 -16.52 10.87 -13.20
N HIS A 132 -16.93 11.63 -14.22
CA HIS A 132 -16.75 13.08 -14.22
C HIS A 132 -17.49 13.78 -13.08
N ALA A 133 -18.71 13.35 -12.76
CA ALA A 133 -19.48 13.88 -11.63
C ALA A 133 -18.79 13.57 -10.29
N LEU A 134 -18.26 12.36 -10.14
CA LEU A 134 -17.50 11.94 -8.96
C LEU A 134 -16.23 12.76 -8.76
N GLU A 135 -15.41 12.89 -9.81
CA GLU A 135 -14.20 13.73 -9.78
C GLU A 135 -14.54 15.19 -9.43
N SER A 136 -15.62 15.72 -9.98
CA SER A 136 -16.08 17.09 -9.71
C SER A 136 -16.54 17.25 -8.25
N ARG A 137 -17.22 16.24 -7.69
CA ARG A 137 -17.66 16.26 -6.27
C ARG A 137 -16.45 16.30 -5.36
N ILE A 138 -15.47 15.44 -5.63
CA ILE A 138 -14.21 15.37 -4.88
C ILE A 138 -13.45 16.71 -4.97
N GLU A 139 -13.41 17.34 -6.14
CA GLU A 139 -12.81 18.68 -6.29
C GLU A 139 -13.49 19.71 -5.38
N ALA A 140 -14.83 19.69 -5.31
CA ALA A 140 -15.58 20.57 -4.42
C ALA A 140 -15.25 20.30 -2.94
N ASP A 141 -15.22 19.03 -2.54
CA ASP A 141 -14.95 18.64 -1.15
C ASP A 141 -13.50 18.93 -0.72
N LEU A 142 -12.53 18.75 -1.62
CA LEU A 142 -11.15 19.19 -1.42
C LEU A 142 -11.09 20.71 -1.27
N ALA A 143 -11.81 21.48 -2.09
CA ALA A 143 -11.83 22.93 -1.93
C ALA A 143 -12.46 23.39 -0.60
N LEU A 144 -13.33 22.59 0.00
CA LEU A 144 -13.93 22.83 1.33
C LEU A 144 -13.06 22.39 2.52
N GLY A 145 -11.86 21.83 2.28
CA GLY A 145 -10.97 21.40 3.35
C GLY A 145 -11.27 19.99 3.90
N ARG A 146 -12.13 19.20 3.25
CA ARG A 146 -12.53 17.85 3.72
C ARG A 146 -11.52 16.77 3.37
N HIS A 147 -10.23 17.08 3.47
CA HIS A 147 -9.13 16.27 2.96
C HIS A 147 -9.02 14.90 3.64
N GLU A 148 -9.11 14.86 4.97
CA GLU A 148 -9.01 13.63 5.77
C GLU A 148 -10.13 12.64 5.44
N GLN A 149 -11.37 13.12 5.32
CA GLN A 149 -12.56 12.30 5.03
C GLN A 149 -12.51 11.69 3.63
N LEU A 150 -11.89 12.37 2.67
CA LEU A 150 -11.79 11.90 1.28
C LEU A 150 -10.67 10.89 1.07
N THR A 151 -9.67 10.84 1.96
CA THR A 151 -8.47 10.00 1.75
C THR A 151 -8.81 8.53 1.54
N ALA A 152 -9.68 7.96 2.39
CA ALA A 152 -10.07 6.55 2.29
C ALA A 152 -10.86 6.26 1.01
N GLU A 153 -11.79 7.17 0.63
CA GLU A 153 -12.57 7.03 -0.60
C GLU A 153 -11.67 7.12 -1.84
N LEU A 154 -10.78 8.11 -1.89
CA LEU A 154 -9.85 8.33 -2.99
C LEU A 154 -8.85 7.17 -3.14
N THR A 155 -8.35 6.59 -2.05
CA THR A 155 -7.51 5.39 -2.11
C THR A 155 -8.25 4.22 -2.77
N GLY A 156 -9.53 4.02 -2.43
CA GLY A 156 -10.36 3.00 -3.08
C GLY A 156 -10.59 3.26 -4.57
N LEU A 157 -10.89 4.51 -4.94
CA LEU A 157 -11.14 4.91 -6.33
C LEU A 157 -9.89 4.81 -7.20
N VAL A 158 -8.71 5.17 -6.68
CA VAL A 158 -7.44 5.01 -7.40
C VAL A 158 -7.08 3.54 -7.55
N ALA A 159 -7.39 2.67 -6.58
CA ALA A 159 -7.19 1.23 -6.74
C ALA A 159 -8.14 0.62 -7.80
N GLN A 160 -9.38 1.10 -7.88
CA GLN A 160 -10.37 0.63 -8.86
C GLN A 160 -10.09 1.15 -10.27
N PHE A 161 -9.61 2.39 -10.39
CA PHE A 161 -9.34 3.06 -11.66
C PHE A 161 -7.89 3.57 -11.72
N PRO A 162 -6.90 2.66 -11.75
CA PRO A 162 -5.51 3.02 -11.47
C PRO A 162 -4.84 3.85 -12.58
N LEU A 163 -5.40 3.82 -13.80
CA LEU A 163 -5.01 4.64 -14.95
C LEU A 163 -5.68 6.02 -14.99
N ARG A 164 -6.61 6.34 -14.07
CA ARG A 164 -7.20 7.70 -14.00
C ARG A 164 -6.32 8.63 -13.19
N GLU A 165 -5.46 9.33 -13.90
CA GLU A 165 -4.49 10.28 -13.33
C GLU A 165 -5.13 11.37 -12.46
N LYS A 166 -6.34 11.84 -12.80
CA LYS A 166 -7.02 12.91 -12.06
C LYS A 166 -7.44 12.48 -10.65
N LEU A 167 -7.95 11.26 -10.47
CA LEU A 167 -8.27 10.71 -9.14
C LEU A 167 -6.99 10.57 -8.31
N ARG A 168 -5.89 10.15 -8.95
CA ARG A 168 -4.58 10.06 -8.31
C ARG A 168 -4.05 11.43 -7.89
N ALA A 169 -4.17 12.46 -8.74
CA ALA A 169 -3.83 13.83 -8.40
C ALA A 169 -4.69 14.39 -7.25
N GLN A 170 -5.97 14.04 -7.20
CA GLN A 170 -6.86 14.39 -6.08
C GLN A 170 -6.44 13.69 -4.78
N LEU A 171 -6.04 12.41 -4.84
CA LEU A 171 -5.48 11.67 -3.70
C LEU A 171 -4.18 12.29 -3.21
N MET A 172 -3.25 12.62 -4.12
CA MET A 172 -2.02 13.34 -3.79
C MET A 172 -2.31 14.68 -3.10
N THR A 173 -3.30 15.41 -3.59
CA THR A 173 -3.73 16.69 -2.99
C THR A 173 -4.30 16.48 -1.59
N ALA A 174 -5.11 15.44 -1.38
CA ALA A 174 -5.64 15.08 -0.08
C ALA A 174 -4.51 14.73 0.91
N TYR A 175 -3.61 13.82 0.53
CA TYR A 175 -2.44 13.45 1.33
C TYR A 175 -1.59 14.67 1.70
N TYR A 176 -1.22 15.47 0.71
CA TYR A 176 -0.38 16.64 0.93
C TYR A 176 -1.02 17.66 1.89
N ARG A 177 -2.33 17.95 1.74
CA ARG A 177 -3.03 18.90 2.61
C ARG A 177 -3.30 18.36 4.01
N SER A 178 -3.32 17.04 4.18
CA SER A 178 -3.34 16.36 5.48
C SER A 178 -1.94 16.21 6.10
N GLY A 179 -0.90 16.84 5.54
CA GLY A 179 0.47 16.76 6.06
C GLY A 179 1.23 15.49 5.67
N ARG A 180 0.64 14.63 4.84
CA ARG A 180 1.20 13.34 4.38
C ARG A 180 1.94 13.50 3.04
N GLN A 181 2.97 14.34 3.03
CA GLN A 181 3.72 14.66 1.80
C GLN A 181 4.38 13.42 1.18
N SER A 182 4.90 12.49 1.99
CA SER A 182 5.48 11.23 1.53
C SER A 182 4.48 10.40 0.73
N ASP A 183 3.25 10.28 1.22
CA ASP A 183 2.21 9.47 0.59
C ASP A 183 1.73 10.10 -0.73
N ALA A 184 1.73 11.44 -0.80
CA ALA A 184 1.50 12.15 -2.05
C ALA A 184 2.60 11.84 -3.09
N LEU A 185 3.87 11.85 -2.70
CA LEU A 185 4.99 11.54 -3.61
C LEU A 185 5.04 10.05 -3.97
N GLN A 186 4.75 9.15 -3.03
CA GLN A 186 4.65 7.72 -3.29
C GLN A 186 3.53 7.43 -4.29
N SER A 187 2.34 8.03 -4.10
CA SER A 187 1.21 7.87 -5.03
C SER A 187 1.55 8.33 -6.45
N TYR A 188 2.37 9.38 -6.60
CA TYR A 188 2.90 9.83 -7.89
C TYR A 188 3.81 8.77 -8.53
N TYR A 189 4.79 8.25 -7.79
CA TYR A 189 5.74 7.27 -8.33
C TYR A 189 5.05 5.95 -8.72
N GLU A 190 4.09 5.49 -7.91
CA GLU A 190 3.25 4.34 -8.24
C GLU A 190 2.46 4.57 -9.54
N GLY A 191 1.87 5.77 -9.70
CA GLY A 191 1.16 6.13 -10.93
C GLY A 191 2.07 6.19 -12.14
N ARG A 192 3.25 6.80 -12.00
CA ARG A 192 4.25 6.89 -13.07
C ARG A 192 4.72 5.51 -13.52
N SER A 193 5.07 4.62 -12.60
CA SER A 193 5.49 3.26 -12.93
C SER A 193 4.37 2.51 -13.66
N LEU A 194 3.13 2.63 -13.19
CA LEU A 194 2.00 1.97 -13.83
C LEU A 194 1.72 2.49 -15.25
N LEU A 195 1.75 3.81 -15.46
CA LEU A 195 1.56 4.42 -16.78
C LEU A 195 2.67 4.01 -17.76
N ALA A 196 3.92 3.97 -17.28
CA ALA A 196 5.05 3.49 -18.07
C ALA A 196 4.91 1.99 -18.42
N GLU A 197 4.49 1.15 -17.48
CA GLU A 197 4.35 -0.29 -17.67
C GLU A 197 3.17 -0.67 -18.58
N GLN A 198 1.99 -0.03 -18.39
CA GLN A 198 0.76 -0.42 -19.09
C GLN A 198 0.54 0.33 -20.40
N LEU A 199 0.99 1.57 -20.49
CA LEU A 199 0.71 2.46 -21.63
C LEU A 199 1.99 2.96 -22.32
N GLY A 200 3.17 2.83 -21.70
CA GLY A 200 4.43 3.31 -22.26
C GLY A 200 4.52 4.84 -22.32
N ILE A 201 3.78 5.54 -21.46
CA ILE A 201 3.69 7.01 -21.42
C ILE A 201 4.13 7.56 -20.07
N ASP A 202 4.59 8.81 -20.09
CA ASP A 202 4.86 9.60 -18.87
C ASP A 202 3.56 10.18 -18.27
N PRO A 203 3.59 10.60 -16.98
CA PRO A 203 2.48 11.28 -16.33
C PRO A 203 2.01 12.53 -17.08
N GLY A 204 0.69 12.66 -17.23
CA GLY A 204 0.04 13.82 -17.82
C GLY A 204 0.05 15.06 -16.91
N GLU A 205 -0.41 16.19 -17.45
CA GLU A 205 -0.36 17.52 -16.82
C GLU A 205 -1.01 17.57 -15.42
N ALA A 206 -2.15 16.89 -15.23
CA ALA A 206 -2.86 16.89 -13.95
C ALA A 206 -2.01 16.26 -12.82
N LEU A 207 -1.31 15.17 -13.14
CA LEU A 207 -0.49 14.44 -12.17
C LEU A 207 0.87 15.14 -11.97
N GLY A 208 1.48 15.63 -13.06
CA GLY A 208 2.73 16.39 -13.02
C GLY A 208 2.63 17.73 -12.28
N SER A 209 1.60 18.53 -12.55
CA SER A 209 1.39 19.82 -11.86
C SER A 209 1.14 19.65 -10.36
N THR A 210 0.47 18.57 -9.96
CA THR A 210 0.26 18.25 -8.54
C THR A 210 1.57 17.84 -7.88
N TYR A 211 2.40 17.04 -8.55
CA TYR A 211 3.74 16.68 -8.07
C TYR A 211 4.63 17.92 -7.87
N GLU A 212 4.65 18.85 -8.83
CA GLU A 212 5.38 20.11 -8.72
C GLU A 212 4.88 20.97 -7.55
N ALA A 213 3.56 21.09 -7.38
CA ALA A 213 2.96 21.84 -6.28
C ALA A 213 3.33 21.26 -4.89
N VAL A 214 3.36 19.92 -4.80
CA VAL A 214 3.78 19.19 -3.59
C VAL A 214 5.26 19.42 -3.28
N LEU A 215 6.13 19.40 -4.29
CA LEU A 215 7.57 19.69 -4.13
C LEU A 215 7.83 21.15 -3.72
N ALA A 216 7.08 22.08 -4.30
CA ALA A 216 7.24 23.51 -4.05
C ALA A 216 6.65 23.97 -2.71
N GLY A 217 6.08 23.07 -1.89
CA GLY A 217 5.49 23.44 -0.60
C GLY A 217 4.23 24.32 -0.71
N HIS A 218 3.58 24.36 -1.87
CA HIS A 218 2.44 25.23 -2.10
C HIS A 218 1.15 24.61 -1.54
N ARG A 219 0.82 24.95 -0.29
CA ARG A 219 -0.55 24.80 0.22
C ARG A 219 -1.44 25.82 -0.49
N GLY A 220 -2.05 25.42 -1.62
CA GLY A 220 -2.98 26.26 -2.37
C GLY A 220 -4.13 26.80 -1.50
N PRO A 221 -4.84 27.85 -1.97
CA PRO A 221 -5.77 28.61 -1.14
C PRO A 221 -6.99 27.77 -0.71
N GLY A 222 -7.09 27.47 0.58
CA GLY A 222 -8.30 26.98 1.23
C GLY A 222 -9.12 28.14 1.82
N PRO A 223 -10.45 28.20 1.61
CA PRO A 223 -11.29 29.19 2.26
C PRO A 223 -11.59 28.75 3.69
N GLY A 224 -10.99 29.43 4.68
CA GLY A 224 -11.35 29.17 6.09
C GLY A 224 -10.34 29.66 7.13
N ALA A 225 -9.07 29.87 6.77
CA ALA A 225 -8.14 30.54 7.66
C ALA A 225 -8.38 32.06 7.60
N ARG A 226 -9.37 32.54 8.38
CA ARG A 226 -9.40 33.94 8.81
C ARG A 226 -8.10 34.21 9.55
N ARG A 227 -7.13 34.71 8.77
CA ARG A 227 -5.87 35.29 9.22
C ARG A 227 -6.22 36.37 10.24
N ARG A 228 -6.11 36.04 11.54
CA ARG A 228 -5.86 37.06 12.54
C ARG A 228 -4.49 37.62 12.16
N GLN A 229 -4.52 38.79 11.56
CA GLN A 229 -3.35 39.64 11.41
C GLN A 229 -2.92 40.00 12.83
N SER A 230 -1.95 39.25 13.36
CA SER A 230 -1.02 39.82 14.33
C SER A 230 0.10 40.45 13.51
N GLU A 231 0.28 41.72 13.80
CA GLU A 231 1.16 42.68 13.14
C GLU A 231 2.62 42.22 13.13
N GLU A 232 3.29 42.71 12.09
CA GLU A 232 4.73 42.90 11.95
C GLU A 232 5.52 42.85 13.26
N SER A 233 6.20 41.73 13.48
CA SER A 233 7.47 41.71 14.19
C SER A 233 8.38 40.73 13.46
N GLY A 234 9.52 41.23 12.98
CA GLY A 234 10.51 40.43 12.26
C GLY A 234 10.91 39.21 13.09
N TYR A 235 10.76 38.03 12.50
CA TYR A 235 11.37 36.82 13.01
C TYR A 235 12.61 36.56 12.16
N GLU A 236 13.77 36.79 12.79
CA GLU A 236 15.01 36.09 12.47
C GLU A 236 14.71 34.59 12.36
N ALA A 237 15.40 33.91 11.43
CA ALA A 237 15.23 32.48 11.20
C ALA A 237 15.50 31.71 12.51
N ASP A 238 14.42 31.31 13.19
CA ASP A 238 14.50 30.68 14.49
C ASP A 238 14.90 29.21 14.33
N ASP A 239 15.76 28.79 15.26
CA ASP A 239 16.55 27.57 15.37
C ASP A 239 15.66 26.35 15.68
N ALA A 240 14.62 26.13 14.87
CA ALA A 240 13.66 25.04 15.09
C ALA A 240 14.37 23.69 14.90
N PRO A 241 14.24 22.75 15.87
CA PRO A 241 14.97 21.50 15.82
C PRO A 241 14.58 20.67 14.58
N ALA A 242 15.58 20.17 13.85
CA ALA A 242 15.39 19.36 12.66
C ALA A 242 14.55 18.10 12.99
N MET A 243 13.29 18.07 12.55
CA MET A 243 12.38 16.93 12.73
C MET A 243 12.18 16.25 11.37
N LEU A 244 13.06 15.31 11.05
CA LEU A 244 13.13 14.64 9.75
C LEU A 244 12.77 13.16 9.85
N LEU A 245 11.83 12.83 10.74
CA LEU A 245 11.26 11.49 10.82
C LEU A 245 10.19 11.31 9.74
N PRO A 246 10.00 10.07 9.22
CA PRO A 246 8.81 9.70 8.45
C PRO A 246 7.54 9.99 9.27
N PRO A 247 6.33 10.04 8.66
CA PRO A 247 5.09 10.19 9.42
C PRO A 247 4.95 9.13 10.51
N ASP A 248 4.38 9.51 11.66
CA ASP A 248 4.05 8.55 12.70
C ASP A 248 2.91 7.63 12.25
N THR A 249 2.88 6.42 12.82
CA THR A 249 1.77 5.48 12.60
C THR A 249 0.60 5.89 13.48
N GLU A 250 -0.38 6.61 12.93
CA GLU A 250 -1.56 7.08 13.69
C GLU A 250 -2.35 5.93 14.34
N ASP A 251 -2.36 4.75 13.71
CA ASP A 251 -2.96 3.51 14.19
C ASP A 251 -1.90 2.56 14.80
N PHE A 252 -0.98 3.09 15.62
CA PHE A 252 0.00 2.27 16.32
C PHE A 252 -0.68 1.38 17.37
N ILE A 253 -0.89 0.11 17.01
CA ILE A 253 -1.60 -0.89 17.82
C ILE A 253 -0.63 -1.99 18.25
N GLY A 254 -0.79 -2.44 19.50
CA GLY A 254 0.10 -3.41 20.12
C GLY A 254 1.45 -2.80 20.53
N ARG A 255 2.37 -3.63 21.00
CA ARG A 255 3.74 -3.25 21.41
C ARG A 255 3.86 -2.28 22.58
N GLN A 256 2.84 -2.16 23.43
CA GLN A 256 2.87 -1.17 24.51
C GLN A 256 4.02 -1.43 25.50
N ALA A 257 4.35 -2.70 25.76
CA ALA A 257 5.46 -3.08 26.62
C ALA A 257 6.81 -2.70 26.01
N GLU A 258 7.03 -3.05 24.73
CA GLU A 258 8.25 -2.75 23.98
C GLU A 258 8.44 -1.24 23.80
N LEU A 259 7.37 -0.50 23.48
CA LEU A 259 7.39 0.95 23.37
C LEU A 259 7.75 1.60 24.71
N THR A 260 7.13 1.16 25.81
CA THR A 260 7.42 1.71 27.15
C THR A 260 8.88 1.46 27.53
N ALA A 261 9.39 0.24 27.29
CA ALA A 261 10.77 -0.11 27.55
C ALA A 261 11.74 0.69 26.66
N LEU A 262 11.45 0.84 25.37
CA LEU A 262 12.30 1.57 24.42
C LEU A 262 12.32 3.07 24.72
N ARG A 263 11.17 3.68 25.06
CA ARG A 263 11.09 5.08 25.49
C ARG A 263 11.90 5.33 26.76
N ALA A 264 11.81 4.45 27.75
CA ALA A 264 12.63 4.56 28.95
C ALA A 264 14.13 4.52 28.63
N GLN A 265 14.55 3.64 27.72
CA GLN A 265 15.93 3.56 27.24
C GLN A 265 16.37 4.83 26.50
N LEU A 266 15.52 5.39 25.64
CA LEU A 266 15.79 6.65 24.94
C LEU A 266 15.95 7.82 25.92
N VAL A 267 15.06 7.93 26.91
CA VAL A 267 15.14 8.97 27.94
C VAL A 267 16.42 8.84 28.77
N ASP A 268 16.78 7.63 29.21
CA ASP A 268 18.02 7.40 29.95
C ASP A 268 19.26 7.66 29.10
N ALA A 269 19.22 7.30 27.82
CA ALA A 269 20.28 7.62 26.87
C ALA A 269 20.41 9.14 26.70
N ALA A 270 19.32 9.88 26.49
CA ALA A 270 19.33 11.34 26.38
C ALA A 270 19.91 12.02 27.64
N ALA A 271 19.65 11.47 28.82
CA ALA A 271 20.22 11.92 30.10
C ALA A 271 21.69 11.50 30.33
N GLY A 272 22.29 10.73 29.40
CA GLY A 272 23.65 10.22 29.49
C GLY A 272 23.88 9.10 30.50
N ARG A 273 22.80 8.42 30.91
CA ARG A 273 22.82 7.29 31.84
C ARG A 273 22.67 5.93 31.15
N GLY A 274 22.33 5.93 29.86
CA GLY A 274 22.05 4.74 29.06
C GLY A 274 23.00 4.53 27.88
N PRO A 275 22.88 3.38 27.19
CA PRO A 275 23.63 3.09 25.98
C PRO A 275 23.27 4.08 24.86
N ARG A 276 24.24 4.41 24.02
CA ARG A 276 24.05 5.35 22.88
C ARG A 276 23.54 4.68 21.63
N HIS A 277 23.65 3.36 21.55
CA HIS A 277 23.13 2.57 20.45
C HIS A 277 22.02 1.67 20.98
N LEU A 278 20.85 1.75 20.37
CA LEU A 278 19.69 0.93 20.67
C LEU A 278 19.34 0.15 19.41
N LEU A 279 18.95 -1.11 19.57
CA LEU A 279 18.68 -2.00 18.44
C LEU A 279 17.27 -2.60 18.56
N VAL A 280 16.49 -2.52 17.48
CA VAL A 280 15.20 -3.20 17.34
C VAL A 280 15.35 -4.31 16.30
N THR A 281 15.21 -5.57 16.73
CA THR A 281 15.35 -6.75 15.86
C THR A 281 14.05 -7.51 15.66
N GLY A 282 13.96 -8.30 14.59
CA GLY A 282 12.82 -9.17 14.32
C GLY A 282 12.59 -9.41 12.83
N MET A 283 11.72 -10.35 12.49
CA MET A 283 11.46 -10.75 11.10
C MET A 283 10.94 -9.61 10.22
N ALA A 284 11.05 -9.77 8.89
CA ALA A 284 10.47 -8.80 7.96
C ALA A 284 8.94 -8.72 8.14
N GLY A 285 8.39 -7.50 8.09
CA GLY A 285 6.95 -7.26 8.32
C GLY A 285 6.49 -7.23 9.79
N VAL A 286 7.37 -7.44 10.77
CA VAL A 286 6.99 -7.49 12.21
C VAL A 286 6.72 -6.11 12.86
N GLY A 287 6.97 -5.00 12.15
CA GLY A 287 6.71 -3.64 12.64
C GLY A 287 7.89 -2.91 13.31
N LYS A 288 9.14 -3.29 12.99
CA LYS A 288 10.35 -2.64 13.57
C LYS A 288 10.43 -1.13 13.29
N THR A 289 10.27 -0.75 12.02
CA THR A 289 10.30 0.65 11.57
C THR A 289 9.20 1.46 12.26
N ALA A 290 7.97 0.92 12.30
CA ALA A 290 6.84 1.55 12.98
C ALA A 290 7.13 1.81 14.47
N LEU A 291 7.65 0.81 15.20
CA LEU A 291 8.03 0.98 16.61
C LEU A 291 9.14 2.04 16.77
N ALA A 292 10.16 2.03 15.91
CA ALA A 292 11.27 2.94 16.01
C ALA A 292 10.86 4.40 15.76
N VAL A 293 10.08 4.64 14.71
CA VAL A 293 9.54 5.96 14.37
C VAL A 293 8.60 6.45 15.47
N HIS A 294 7.67 5.61 15.93
CA HIS A 294 6.72 5.98 16.99
C HIS A 294 7.43 6.29 18.32
N ALA A 295 8.42 5.48 18.70
CA ALA A 295 9.24 5.75 19.89
C ALA A 295 10.05 7.04 19.78
N ALA A 296 10.52 7.38 18.57
CA ALA A 296 11.25 8.61 18.29
C ALA A 296 10.35 9.85 18.41
N TYR A 297 9.15 9.84 17.81
CA TYR A 297 8.14 10.90 18.02
C TYR A 297 7.80 11.06 19.51
N ALA A 298 7.51 9.95 20.19
CA ALA A 298 7.12 9.95 21.58
C ALA A 298 8.25 10.38 22.55
N SER A 299 9.48 10.48 22.06
CA SER A 299 10.66 10.89 22.85
C SER A 299 11.29 12.20 22.36
N ALA A 300 10.78 12.82 21.30
CA ALA A 300 11.39 13.96 20.61
C ALA A 300 11.71 15.15 21.54
N SER A 301 10.89 15.40 22.55
CA SER A 301 11.12 16.46 23.55
C SER A 301 12.40 16.31 24.36
N HIS A 302 13.00 15.10 24.41
CA HIS A 302 14.26 14.84 25.10
C HIS A 302 15.49 15.08 24.20
N TYR A 303 15.26 15.34 22.92
CA TYR A 303 16.30 15.53 21.90
C TYR A 303 16.15 16.91 21.24
N PRO A 304 16.47 18.01 21.97
CA PRO A 304 16.31 19.37 21.46
C PRO A 304 17.23 19.70 20.27
N GLY A 305 18.22 18.86 19.98
CA GLY A 305 19.03 19.00 18.77
C GLY A 305 18.31 18.53 17.50
N GLY A 306 17.20 17.79 17.63
CA GLY A 306 16.43 17.24 16.51
C GLY A 306 16.41 15.72 16.46
N CYS A 307 15.57 15.20 15.56
CA CYS A 307 15.42 13.78 15.26
C CYS A 307 15.63 13.56 13.76
N LEU A 308 16.63 12.75 13.41
CA LEU A 308 16.99 12.42 12.04
C LEU A 308 16.60 10.98 11.72
N PHE A 309 16.30 10.72 10.45
CA PHE A 309 16.02 9.38 9.94
C PHE A 309 16.82 9.12 8.67
N ALA A 310 17.33 7.89 8.52
CA ALA A 310 17.88 7.42 7.26
C ALA A 310 17.63 5.92 7.07
N GLU A 311 17.23 5.55 5.85
CA GLU A 311 17.15 4.17 5.42
C GLU A 311 18.55 3.64 5.10
N LEU A 312 18.80 2.38 5.44
CA LEU A 312 20.07 1.68 5.22
C LEU A 312 19.99 0.64 4.11
N ASP A 313 18.80 0.32 3.61
CA ASP A 313 18.59 -0.52 2.45
C ASP A 313 17.96 0.24 1.27
N GLN A 314 18.19 -0.30 0.08
CA GLN A 314 17.56 0.12 -1.16
C GLN A 314 16.26 -0.70 -1.35
N PRO A 315 15.34 -0.27 -2.24
CA PRO A 315 14.12 -1.02 -2.51
C PRO A 315 14.35 -2.47 -2.97
N ASP A 316 15.50 -2.76 -3.60
CA ASP A 316 15.90 -4.12 -4.01
C ASP A 316 16.50 -4.96 -2.85
N GLY A 317 16.63 -4.35 -1.66
CA GLY A 317 17.19 -4.93 -0.44
C GLY A 317 18.70 -4.81 -0.31
N ARG A 318 19.41 -4.14 -1.22
CA ARG A 318 20.87 -3.97 -1.07
C ARG A 318 21.19 -2.90 -0.02
N PRO A 319 22.29 -3.04 0.75
CA PRO A 319 22.71 -1.99 1.68
C PRO A 319 23.09 -0.72 0.91
N ARG A 320 22.65 0.43 1.41
CA ARG A 320 23.07 1.74 0.90
C ARG A 320 24.53 2.02 1.28
N PRO A 321 25.34 2.63 0.40
CA PRO A 321 26.69 3.04 0.75
C PRO A 321 26.69 4.05 1.91
N PRO A 322 27.59 3.93 2.91
CA PRO A 322 27.61 4.84 4.06
C PRO A 322 27.75 6.32 3.70
N ALA A 323 28.45 6.65 2.61
CA ALA A 323 28.59 8.02 2.12
C ALA A 323 27.24 8.64 1.70
N GLU A 324 26.36 7.87 1.07
CA GLU A 324 25.01 8.31 0.67
C GLU A 324 24.14 8.58 1.90
N VAL A 325 24.20 7.68 2.89
CA VAL A 325 23.49 7.80 4.16
C VAL A 325 23.97 9.05 4.93
N LEU A 326 25.28 9.24 5.07
CA LEU A 326 25.86 10.42 5.72
C LEU A 326 25.48 11.71 5.00
N THR A 327 25.45 11.72 3.68
CA THR A 327 25.01 12.89 2.90
C THR A 327 23.56 13.25 3.21
N THR A 328 22.69 12.25 3.35
CA THR A 328 21.28 12.45 3.73
C THR A 328 21.15 13.03 5.14
N LEU A 329 21.87 12.47 6.11
CA LEU A 329 21.88 12.96 7.50
C LEU A 329 22.46 14.39 7.61
N LEU A 330 23.52 14.69 6.86
CA LEU A 330 24.15 16.01 6.84
C LEU A 330 23.25 17.07 6.21
N ARG A 331 22.55 16.75 5.12
CA ARG A 331 21.53 17.64 4.56
C ARG A 331 20.41 17.92 5.55
N GLY A 332 20.05 16.94 6.36
CA GLY A 332 19.10 17.11 7.45
C GLY A 332 19.57 17.99 8.59
N LEU A 333 20.86 18.30 8.66
CA LEU A 333 21.48 19.26 9.58
C LEU A 333 21.81 20.59 8.87
N ASP A 334 21.07 20.89 7.79
CA ASP A 334 21.20 22.06 6.91
C ASP A 334 22.59 22.23 6.26
N GLU A 335 23.32 21.12 6.08
CA GLU A 335 24.64 21.15 5.47
C GLU A 335 24.61 20.94 3.95
N HIS A 336 25.20 21.89 3.23
CA HIS A 336 25.34 21.84 1.78
C HIS A 336 26.52 20.95 1.40
N VAL A 337 26.27 19.65 1.30
CA VAL A 337 27.23 18.70 0.72
C VAL A 337 27.10 18.76 -0.81
N GLY A 338 28.15 19.24 -1.49
CA GLY A 338 28.23 19.25 -2.95
C GLY A 338 28.10 17.82 -3.51
N ARG A 339 27.62 17.68 -4.76
CA ARG A 339 27.56 16.36 -5.44
C ARG A 339 29.00 15.87 -5.74
N GLY A 340 29.65 15.28 -4.76
CA GLY A 340 30.87 14.48 -4.94
C GLY A 340 30.53 13.20 -5.68
N GLY A 341 31.29 12.90 -6.73
CA GLY A 341 31.04 11.77 -7.61
C GLY A 341 31.30 10.44 -6.91
N THR A 342 30.47 9.43 -7.20
CA THR A 342 30.56 8.05 -6.69
C THR A 342 31.81 7.31 -7.21
N GLY A 343 33.01 7.80 -6.89
CA GLY A 343 34.29 7.21 -7.28
C GLY A 343 34.61 5.99 -6.41
N SER A 344 34.48 4.79 -6.98
CA SER A 344 34.99 3.57 -6.34
C SER A 344 36.53 3.54 -6.43
N GLY A 345 37.24 3.79 -5.32
CA GLY A 345 38.71 3.84 -5.28
C GLY A 345 39.29 4.44 -3.99
N ALA A 346 40.57 4.83 -4.03
CA ALA A 346 41.21 5.57 -2.93
C ALA A 346 40.53 6.93 -2.68
N ASP A 347 40.05 7.57 -3.75
CA ASP A 347 39.34 8.85 -3.70
C ASP A 347 38.01 8.75 -2.92
N GLY A 348 37.23 7.68 -3.13
CA GLY A 348 35.98 7.45 -2.40
C GLY A 348 36.16 7.12 -0.92
N ARG A 349 37.32 6.57 -0.51
CA ARG A 349 37.64 6.40 0.92
C ARG A 349 37.97 7.72 1.58
N MET A 350 38.74 8.57 0.90
CA MET A 350 39.06 9.91 1.38
C MET A 350 37.79 10.76 1.52
N GLU A 351 36.87 10.66 0.56
CA GLU A 351 35.55 11.31 0.61
C GLU A 351 34.69 10.82 1.78
N LEU A 352 34.64 9.50 2.03
CA LEU A 352 33.92 8.95 3.18
C LEU A 352 34.51 9.46 4.51
N ASP A 353 35.83 9.48 4.65
CA ASP A 353 36.49 9.98 5.85
C ASP A 353 36.20 11.47 6.10
N GLU A 354 36.11 12.28 5.04
CA GLU A 354 35.70 13.68 5.11
C GLU A 354 34.24 13.83 5.57
N LEU A 355 33.32 13.04 5.00
CA LEU A 355 31.92 13.03 5.41
C LEU A 355 31.76 12.60 6.88
N VAL A 356 32.51 11.58 7.33
CA VAL A 356 32.53 11.14 8.73
C VAL A 356 33.03 12.25 9.65
N ARG A 357 34.12 12.94 9.29
CA ARG A 357 34.65 14.07 10.08
C ARG A 357 33.64 15.22 10.15
N LEU A 358 32.96 15.52 9.05
CA LEU A 358 31.95 16.57 8.98
C LEU A 358 30.72 16.21 9.83
N TYR A 359 30.23 14.99 9.69
CA TYR A 359 29.12 14.46 10.48
C TYR A 359 29.41 14.48 11.98
N ARG A 360 30.60 14.07 12.41
CA ARG A 360 31.03 14.18 13.81
C ARG A 360 31.05 15.61 14.30
N ARG A 361 31.55 16.55 13.49
CA ARG A 361 31.59 17.98 13.85
C ARG A 361 30.19 18.56 14.00
N ARG A 362 29.25 18.18 13.13
CA ARG A 362 27.87 18.69 13.14
C ARG A 362 26.99 18.07 14.21
N THR A 363 27.26 16.83 14.61
CA THR A 363 26.54 16.17 15.71
C THR A 363 27.14 16.48 17.08
N ALA A 364 28.37 16.99 17.15
CA ALA A 364 29.03 17.36 18.41
C ALA A 364 28.25 18.40 19.21
N GLY A 365 28.00 18.11 20.49
CA GLY A 365 27.31 19.03 21.42
C GLY A 365 25.81 19.17 21.17
N ARG A 366 25.24 18.41 20.21
CA ARG A 366 23.80 18.42 19.90
C ARG A 366 23.16 17.15 20.44
N ARG A 367 22.11 17.30 21.25
CA ARG A 367 21.31 16.17 21.73
C ARG A 367 20.37 15.70 20.65
N LEU A 368 20.84 14.75 19.84
CA LEU A 368 20.16 14.23 18.66
C LEU A 368 19.66 12.80 18.88
N LEU A 369 18.52 12.48 18.27
CA LEU A 369 18.10 11.11 18.04
C LEU A 369 18.24 10.79 16.54
N ILE A 370 18.90 9.68 16.22
CA ILE A 370 19.17 9.28 14.84
C ILE A 370 18.60 7.88 14.64
N VAL A 371 17.60 7.76 13.78
CA VAL A 371 16.97 6.48 13.45
C VAL A 371 17.59 5.95 12.16
N LEU A 372 18.23 4.80 12.24
CA LEU A 372 18.81 4.09 11.10
C LEU A 372 17.98 2.84 10.81
N ASP A 373 17.18 2.89 9.75
CA ASP A 373 16.20 1.84 9.44
C ASP A 373 16.75 0.82 8.44
N GLY A 374 16.55 -0.47 8.69
CA GLY A 374 16.84 -1.53 7.71
C GLY A 374 18.31 -1.95 7.63
N ALA A 375 19.06 -1.96 8.75
CA ALA A 375 20.45 -2.39 8.75
C ALA A 375 20.62 -3.83 8.24
N VAL A 376 21.43 -3.99 7.18
CA VAL A 376 21.77 -5.29 6.59
C VAL A 376 23.12 -5.75 7.13
N GLY A 377 23.12 -6.38 8.30
CA GLY A 377 24.33 -6.77 9.00
C GLY A 377 25.13 -5.57 9.53
N SER A 378 26.35 -5.81 10.01
CA SER A 378 27.17 -4.78 10.66
C SER A 378 28.07 -3.98 9.72
N ARG A 379 28.27 -4.45 8.49
CA ARG A 379 29.18 -3.81 7.54
C ARG A 379 28.66 -2.43 7.12
N GLY A 380 29.48 -1.40 7.30
CA GLY A 380 29.14 -0.03 6.91
C GLY A 380 28.40 0.77 7.98
N LEU A 381 28.13 0.19 9.15
CA LEU A 381 27.53 0.92 10.27
C LEU A 381 28.55 1.77 11.03
N ASP A 382 29.81 1.34 11.16
CA ASP A 382 30.83 2.06 11.96
C ASP A 382 30.96 3.56 11.62
N PRO A 383 30.95 3.98 10.32
CA PRO A 383 30.95 5.40 9.96
C PRO A 383 29.74 6.19 10.48
N LEU A 384 28.58 5.52 10.62
CA LEU A 384 27.30 6.11 11.04
C LEU A 384 27.15 6.13 12.57
N LEU A 385 27.66 5.10 13.24
CA LEU A 385 27.59 4.92 14.69
C LEU A 385 28.61 5.77 15.46
N SER A 386 29.68 6.18 14.78
CA SER A 386 30.77 6.95 15.36
C SER A 386 30.44 8.45 15.39
N GLY A 387 29.41 8.82 16.14
CA GLY A 387 28.96 10.19 16.42
C GLY A 387 29.02 10.53 17.91
N SER A 388 28.96 11.82 18.23
CA SER A 388 29.08 12.45 19.56
C SER A 388 28.46 11.69 20.75
N PRO A 389 29.02 11.79 21.97
CA PRO A 389 28.38 11.27 23.18
C PRO A 389 26.98 11.84 23.41
N ASP A 390 26.59 12.93 22.76
CA ASP A 390 25.27 13.55 22.92
C ASP A 390 24.22 13.02 21.93
N ALA A 391 24.61 12.23 20.94
CA ALA A 391 23.71 11.60 19.99
C ALA A 391 23.33 10.18 20.42
N VAL A 392 22.06 9.82 20.24
CA VAL A 392 21.55 8.46 20.43
C VAL A 392 21.14 7.90 19.07
N VAL A 393 21.59 6.69 18.76
CA VAL A 393 21.30 6.01 17.50
C VAL A 393 20.37 4.84 17.76
N LEU A 394 19.17 4.89 17.17
CA LEU A 394 18.19 3.81 17.18
C LEU A 394 18.24 3.08 15.84
N ILE A 395 18.62 1.81 15.86
CA ILE A 395 18.84 1.00 14.67
C ILE A 395 17.73 -0.03 14.56
N THR A 396 17.15 -0.21 13.38
CA THR A 396 16.31 -1.38 13.11
C THR A 396 17.10 -2.36 12.25
N SER A 397 16.96 -3.65 12.54
CA SER A 397 17.65 -4.71 11.81
C SER A 397 16.80 -5.98 11.77
N ARG A 398 16.98 -6.80 10.74
CA ARG A 398 16.43 -8.16 10.74
C ARG A 398 17.30 -9.10 11.58
N ALA A 399 18.61 -8.97 11.41
CA ALA A 399 19.62 -9.77 12.09
C ALA A 399 20.04 -9.19 13.44
N ARG A 400 20.52 -10.06 14.32
CA ARG A 400 21.22 -9.63 15.54
C ARG A 400 22.57 -9.04 15.11
N LEU A 401 22.73 -7.72 15.26
CA LEU A 401 23.96 -7.01 14.92
C LEU A 401 25.03 -7.23 16.00
N THR A 402 25.56 -8.46 16.10
CA THR A 402 26.48 -8.90 17.16
C THR A 402 27.76 -8.06 17.29
N GLN A 403 28.12 -7.31 16.25
CA GLN A 403 29.28 -6.41 16.24
C GLN A 403 29.01 -5.02 16.82
N VAL A 404 27.74 -4.64 17.05
CA VAL A 404 27.41 -3.42 17.80
C VAL A 404 27.48 -3.75 19.30
N THR A 405 28.71 -3.88 19.81
CA THR A 405 29.05 -4.47 21.12
C THR A 405 28.46 -3.75 22.34
N THR A 406 27.79 -2.61 22.16
CA THR A 406 27.18 -1.81 23.23
C THR A 406 25.67 -1.57 23.03
N ALA A 407 25.05 -2.16 22.01
CA ALA A 407 23.64 -1.96 21.75
C ALA A 407 22.74 -2.71 22.72
N ARG A 408 21.74 -2.01 23.27
CA ARG A 408 20.63 -2.66 23.98
C ARG A 408 19.57 -3.09 22.99
N THR A 409 19.29 -4.39 22.95
CA THR A 409 18.42 -4.98 21.93
C THR A 409 17.00 -5.20 22.45
N THR A 410 16.01 -4.76 21.67
CA THR A 410 14.59 -5.06 21.82
C THR A 410 14.18 -5.96 20.65
N ALA A 411 13.91 -7.23 20.93
CA ALA A 411 13.48 -8.20 19.91
C ALA A 411 11.95 -8.23 19.80
N LEU A 412 11.44 -8.10 18.57
CA LEU A 412 10.02 -8.16 18.27
C LEU A 412 9.64 -9.54 17.73
N ALA A 413 8.76 -10.21 18.45
CA ALA A 413 8.06 -11.42 17.99
C ALA A 413 6.79 -11.04 17.23
N PRO A 414 6.16 -11.89 16.41
CA PRO A 414 4.80 -11.67 15.90
C PRO A 414 3.80 -11.29 17.02
N PHE A 415 2.67 -10.67 16.65
CA PHE A 415 1.63 -10.31 17.60
C PHE A 415 0.98 -11.52 18.27
N ASP A 416 0.55 -11.32 19.51
CA ASP A 416 -0.42 -12.18 20.15
C ASP A 416 -1.81 -12.01 19.52
N GLU A 417 -2.73 -12.91 19.85
CA GLU A 417 -4.09 -12.93 19.30
C GLU A 417 -4.84 -11.61 19.54
N GLY A 418 -4.65 -10.99 20.71
CA GLY A 418 -5.32 -9.74 21.08
C GLY A 418 -4.86 -8.57 20.22
N ALA A 419 -3.55 -8.34 20.13
CA ALA A 419 -2.98 -7.28 19.29
C ALA A 419 -3.23 -7.54 17.80
N ALA A 420 -3.24 -8.80 17.37
CA ALA A 420 -3.57 -9.17 16.00
C ALA A 420 -5.02 -8.83 15.65
N PHE A 421 -5.97 -9.18 16.53
CA PHE A 421 -7.38 -8.83 16.38
C PHE A 421 -7.58 -7.32 16.34
N ASP A 422 -6.97 -6.57 17.28
CA ASP A 422 -7.16 -5.12 17.36
C ASP A 422 -6.60 -4.40 16.12
N LEU A 423 -5.45 -4.84 15.58
CA LEU A 423 -4.90 -4.28 14.34
C LEU A 423 -5.82 -4.58 13.13
N LEU A 424 -6.34 -5.80 13.02
CA LEU A 424 -7.28 -6.15 11.96
C LEU A 424 -8.58 -5.35 12.10
N ALA A 425 -9.08 -5.19 13.31
CA ALA A 425 -10.31 -4.46 13.62
C ALA A 425 -10.21 -2.97 13.30
N ALA A 426 -9.04 -2.35 13.47
CA ALA A 426 -8.82 -0.94 13.18
C ALA A 426 -9.04 -0.59 11.70
N SER A 427 -8.80 -1.54 10.80
CA SER A 427 -9.00 -1.36 9.35
C SER A 427 -10.31 -1.98 8.84
N ALA A 428 -10.63 -3.22 9.23
CA ALA A 428 -11.80 -3.94 8.74
C ALA A 428 -13.12 -3.60 9.48
N GLY A 429 -13.02 -3.00 10.67
CA GLY A 429 -14.13 -2.67 11.56
C GLY A 429 -14.47 -3.78 12.57
N ARG A 430 -14.39 -3.46 13.86
CA ARG A 430 -14.61 -4.41 14.97
C ARG A 430 -15.95 -5.15 14.91
N ALA A 431 -17.04 -4.45 14.60
CA ALA A 431 -18.38 -5.05 14.55
C ALA A 431 -18.52 -6.15 13.49
N ARG A 432 -17.80 -5.99 12.36
CA ARG A 432 -17.79 -6.96 11.26
C ARG A 432 -17.05 -8.24 11.64
N LEU A 433 -15.90 -8.10 12.29
CA LEU A 433 -15.13 -9.25 12.77
C LEU A 433 -15.91 -10.04 13.83
N LEU A 434 -16.53 -9.35 14.79
CA LEU A 434 -17.34 -9.99 15.84
C LEU A 434 -18.61 -10.67 15.31
N ALA A 435 -19.10 -10.28 14.13
CA ALA A 435 -20.25 -10.93 13.50
C ALA A 435 -19.90 -12.29 12.88
N GLU A 436 -18.62 -12.53 12.56
CA GLU A 436 -18.12 -13.77 11.95
C GLU A 436 -16.85 -14.24 12.72
N PRO A 437 -16.99 -14.71 13.97
CA PRO A 437 -15.85 -15.03 14.84
C PRO A 437 -14.98 -16.16 14.27
N ASP A 438 -15.58 -17.28 13.84
CA ASP A 438 -14.83 -18.42 13.31
C ASP A 438 -14.00 -18.04 12.08
N ALA A 439 -14.58 -17.28 11.15
CA ALA A 439 -13.87 -16.79 9.96
C ALA A 439 -12.80 -15.74 10.31
N THR A 440 -13.01 -14.95 11.36
CA THR A 440 -12.01 -14.01 11.85
C THR A 440 -10.82 -14.76 12.44
N ASP A 441 -11.07 -15.79 13.25
CA ASP A 441 -10.04 -16.63 13.84
C ASP A 441 -9.22 -17.33 12.76
N ASP A 442 -9.87 -17.83 11.69
CA ASP A 442 -9.18 -18.39 10.52
C ASP A 442 -8.26 -17.34 9.86
N VAL A 443 -8.75 -16.11 9.60
CA VAL A 443 -7.93 -15.05 9.00
C VAL A 443 -6.75 -14.68 9.90
N LEU A 444 -6.95 -14.58 11.21
CA LEU A 444 -5.89 -14.28 12.19
C LEU A 444 -4.85 -15.40 12.21
N ALA A 445 -5.28 -16.65 12.23
CA ALA A 445 -4.42 -17.83 12.16
C ALA A 445 -3.59 -17.82 10.86
N TYR A 446 -4.21 -17.58 9.70
CA TYR A 446 -3.49 -17.52 8.42
C TYR A 446 -2.52 -16.35 8.30
N CYS A 447 -2.73 -15.26 9.04
CA CYS A 447 -1.77 -14.16 9.14
C CYS A 447 -0.61 -14.47 10.10
N ALA A 448 -0.74 -15.50 10.94
CA ALA A 448 0.25 -15.98 11.90
C ALA A 448 0.84 -14.84 12.78
N GLY A 449 0.00 -13.88 13.17
CA GLY A 449 0.40 -12.75 14.00
C GLY A 449 1.32 -11.72 13.31
N LEU A 450 1.57 -11.82 12.00
CA LEU A 450 2.44 -10.87 11.30
C LEU A 450 1.68 -9.55 11.01
N PRO A 451 2.11 -8.39 11.57
CA PRO A 451 1.43 -7.10 11.37
C PRO A 451 1.29 -6.70 9.90
N LEU A 452 2.29 -7.00 9.06
CA LEU A 452 2.21 -6.75 7.61
C LEU A 452 1.08 -7.54 6.95
N ALA A 453 0.93 -8.84 7.28
CA ALA A 453 -0.13 -9.67 6.74
C ALA A 453 -1.51 -9.18 7.22
N LEU A 454 -1.64 -8.81 8.49
CA LEU A 454 -2.85 -8.24 9.07
C LEU A 454 -3.26 -6.92 8.43
N ARG A 455 -2.30 -6.04 8.11
CA ARG A 455 -2.57 -4.80 7.38
C ARG A 455 -3.04 -5.07 5.96
N VAL A 456 -2.47 -6.07 5.28
CA VAL A 456 -2.94 -6.47 3.95
C VAL A 456 -4.38 -6.99 4.01
N THR A 457 -4.68 -7.94 4.89
CA THR A 457 -6.03 -8.53 5.01
C THR A 457 -7.06 -7.49 5.46
N GLY A 458 -6.70 -6.67 6.44
CA GLY A 458 -7.51 -5.55 6.90
C GLY A 458 -7.83 -4.53 5.81
N SER A 459 -6.82 -4.11 5.05
CA SER A 459 -7.00 -3.21 3.89
C SER A 459 -7.89 -3.84 2.82
N ARG A 460 -7.77 -5.15 2.58
CA ARG A 460 -8.61 -5.87 1.62
C ARG A 460 -10.08 -5.93 2.04
N LEU A 461 -10.36 -6.12 3.33
CA LEU A 461 -11.72 -6.09 3.88
C LEU A 461 -12.29 -4.67 3.89
N ALA A 462 -11.48 -3.68 4.26
CA ALA A 462 -11.87 -2.27 4.26
C ALA A 462 -12.27 -1.79 2.85
N ALA A 463 -11.49 -2.15 1.83
CA ALA A 463 -11.77 -1.82 0.45
C ALA A 463 -12.96 -2.59 -0.16
N ARG A 464 -13.49 -3.60 0.54
CA ARG A 464 -14.61 -4.43 0.07
C ARG A 464 -15.67 -4.56 1.17
N PRO A 465 -16.48 -3.51 1.40
CA PRO A 465 -17.46 -3.50 2.49
C PRO A 465 -18.48 -4.64 2.43
N PHE A 466 -18.79 -5.13 1.23
CA PHE A 466 -19.77 -6.20 1.00
C PHE A 466 -19.19 -7.62 1.01
N TRP A 467 -17.88 -7.80 1.16
CA TRP A 467 -17.31 -9.15 1.30
C TRP A 467 -17.54 -9.67 2.73
N PRO A 468 -18.07 -10.88 2.95
CA PRO A 468 -18.03 -11.47 4.28
C PRO A 468 -16.58 -11.81 4.66
N VAL A 469 -16.29 -11.87 5.96
CA VAL A 469 -14.96 -12.26 6.46
C VAL A 469 -14.64 -13.69 6.02
N ALA A 470 -15.65 -14.58 6.05
CA ALA A 470 -15.56 -15.96 5.56
C ALA A 470 -15.02 -16.04 4.12
N ARG A 471 -15.38 -15.09 3.25
CA ARG A 471 -14.88 -15.09 1.86
C ARG A 471 -13.37 -14.85 1.77
N LEU A 472 -12.82 -14.03 2.67
CA LEU A 472 -11.38 -13.84 2.74
C LEU A 472 -10.69 -15.04 3.38
N ALA A 473 -11.27 -15.62 4.43
CA ALA A 473 -10.79 -16.86 5.04
C ALA A 473 -10.69 -18.00 4.01
N GLU A 474 -11.73 -18.23 3.21
CA GLU A 474 -11.75 -19.22 2.11
C GLU A 474 -10.58 -19.05 1.14
N ARG A 475 -10.26 -17.80 0.76
CA ARG A 475 -9.16 -17.52 -0.18
C ARG A 475 -7.79 -17.72 0.46
N LEU A 476 -7.67 -17.45 1.76
CA LEU A 476 -6.43 -17.65 2.50
C LEU A 476 -6.23 -19.11 2.92
N ALA A 477 -7.27 -19.93 2.92
CA ALA A 477 -7.21 -21.31 3.38
C ALA A 477 -6.18 -22.14 2.60
N ASP A 478 -6.13 -22.00 1.28
CA ASP A 478 -5.21 -22.72 0.41
C ASP A 478 -3.74 -22.26 0.59
N PRO A 479 -2.85 -23.12 1.12
CA PRO A 479 -1.44 -22.79 1.33
C PRO A 479 -0.67 -22.41 0.06
N GLU A 480 -1.07 -22.91 -1.12
CA GLU A 480 -0.37 -22.64 -2.39
C GLU A 480 -0.61 -21.21 -2.89
N THR A 481 -1.79 -20.66 -2.61
CA THR A 481 -2.19 -19.33 -3.07
C THR A 481 -2.16 -18.28 -1.96
N ARG A 482 -2.15 -18.69 -0.67
CA ARG A 482 -2.19 -17.80 0.50
C ARG A 482 -1.21 -16.64 0.44
N LEU A 483 0.06 -16.88 0.12
CA LEU A 483 1.06 -15.80 0.06
C LEU A 483 0.76 -14.77 -1.04
N ARG A 484 0.18 -15.19 -2.16
CA ARG A 484 -0.25 -14.27 -3.24
C ARG A 484 -1.48 -13.46 -2.83
N GLU A 485 -2.34 -14.03 -1.99
CA GLU A 485 -3.48 -13.31 -1.41
C GLU A 485 -3.03 -12.28 -0.35
N LEU A 486 -1.85 -12.46 0.25
CA LEU A 486 -1.23 -11.50 1.17
C LEU A 486 -0.46 -10.38 0.44
N SER A 487 -1.05 -9.88 -0.65
CA SER A 487 -0.64 -8.67 -1.36
C SER A 487 -1.84 -7.77 -1.67
N TYR A 488 -1.74 -6.48 -1.34
CA TYR A 488 -2.77 -5.48 -1.66
C TYR A 488 -2.23 -4.04 -1.56
N GLY A 489 -2.53 -3.21 -2.56
CA GLY A 489 -2.30 -1.76 -2.49
C GLY A 489 -0.83 -1.37 -2.26
N GLY A 490 0.12 -2.08 -2.90
CA GLY A 490 1.56 -1.85 -2.75
C GLY A 490 2.19 -2.52 -1.52
N ILE A 491 1.38 -3.07 -0.61
CA ILE A 491 1.85 -3.84 0.55
C ILE A 491 1.88 -5.33 0.16
N ASP A 492 3.05 -5.97 0.26
CA ASP A 492 3.25 -7.36 -0.15
C ASP A 492 4.15 -8.13 0.84
N VAL A 493 3.63 -9.23 1.39
CA VAL A 493 4.40 -10.11 2.30
C VAL A 493 5.54 -10.81 1.56
N ILE A 494 5.35 -11.24 0.30
CA ILE A 494 6.42 -11.86 -0.49
C ILE A 494 7.52 -10.83 -0.73
N GLY A 495 7.16 -9.63 -1.18
CA GLY A 495 8.04 -8.49 -1.37
C GLY A 495 8.82 -8.09 -0.12
N ALA A 496 8.27 -8.30 1.08
CA ALA A 496 8.99 -8.04 2.34
C ALA A 496 9.95 -9.19 2.74
N LEU A 497 9.58 -10.45 2.50
CA LEU A 497 10.38 -11.61 2.89
C LEU A 497 11.51 -11.93 1.90
N MET A 498 11.29 -11.74 0.60
CA MET A 498 12.27 -12.06 -0.46
C MET A 498 13.60 -11.31 -0.32
N PRO A 499 13.64 -10.00 -0.03
CA PRO A 499 14.88 -9.30 0.26
C PRO A 499 15.65 -9.88 1.44
N ALA A 500 14.97 -10.41 2.47
CA ALA A 500 15.64 -11.00 3.63
C ALA A 500 16.47 -12.23 3.25
N LEU A 501 16.00 -13.03 2.29
CA LEU A 501 16.75 -14.16 1.75
C LEU A 501 17.98 -13.74 0.95
N ARG A 502 17.86 -12.69 0.13
CA ARG A 502 18.95 -12.21 -0.74
C ARG A 502 20.11 -11.60 0.03
N GLN A 503 19.82 -11.03 1.20
CA GLN A 503 20.77 -10.30 2.04
C GLN A 503 21.71 -11.19 2.86
N LEU A 504 21.38 -12.48 3.03
CA LEU A 504 22.19 -13.37 3.86
C LEU A 504 23.51 -13.76 3.16
N PRO A 505 24.64 -13.82 3.88
CA PRO A 505 25.89 -14.34 3.33
C PRO A 505 25.70 -15.75 2.78
N GLY A 506 26.15 -15.99 1.54
CA GLY A 506 25.91 -17.27 0.88
C GLY A 506 24.43 -17.49 0.56
N SER A 507 23.71 -16.44 0.15
CA SER A 507 22.26 -16.45 -0.10
C SER A 507 21.77 -17.60 -0.98
N GLU A 508 22.58 -18.10 -1.92
CA GLU A 508 22.26 -19.29 -2.70
C GLU A 508 22.22 -20.56 -1.84
N GLN A 509 23.22 -20.77 -0.97
CA GLN A 509 23.26 -21.88 -0.02
C GLN A 509 22.16 -21.76 1.04
N VAL A 510 21.89 -20.55 1.53
CA VAL A 510 20.82 -20.29 2.49
C VAL A 510 19.45 -20.54 1.85
N ARG A 511 19.22 -20.05 0.64
CA ARG A 511 18.00 -20.32 -0.14
C ARG A 511 17.81 -21.82 -0.37
N THR A 512 18.87 -22.53 -0.74
CA THR A 512 18.85 -23.98 -0.94
C THR A 512 18.51 -24.71 0.36
N THR A 513 19.14 -24.30 1.46
CA THR A 513 18.88 -24.86 2.80
C THR A 513 17.42 -24.63 3.20
N LEU A 514 16.90 -23.42 3.00
CA LEU A 514 15.49 -23.09 3.29
C LEU A 514 14.53 -23.98 2.49
N ILE A 515 14.77 -24.14 1.19
CA ILE A 515 13.98 -24.99 0.28
C ILE A 515 14.00 -26.46 0.74
N GLN A 516 15.17 -26.99 1.09
CA GLN A 516 15.33 -28.37 1.55
C GLN A 516 14.65 -28.64 2.90
N LEU A 517 14.62 -27.64 3.78
CA LEU A 517 13.98 -27.76 5.09
C LEU A 517 12.45 -27.55 5.03
N ALA A 518 11.89 -27.12 3.90
CA ALA A 518 10.45 -26.89 3.75
C ALA A 518 9.59 -28.14 4.02
N ASP A 519 10.15 -29.34 3.83
CA ASP A 519 9.48 -30.62 4.05
C ASP A 519 9.45 -31.04 5.53
N ILE A 520 10.18 -30.36 6.42
CA ILE A 520 10.14 -30.64 7.86
C ILE A 520 8.77 -30.26 8.45
N GLY A 521 8.14 -29.21 7.90
CA GLY A 521 6.84 -28.69 8.36
C GLY A 521 6.96 -27.55 9.37
N ALA A 522 5.83 -27.21 9.98
CA ALA A 522 5.68 -26.06 10.89
C ALA A 522 6.04 -26.39 12.36
N ASP A 523 6.12 -27.67 12.71
CA ASP A 523 6.45 -28.11 14.07
C ASP A 523 7.89 -27.76 14.44
N ALA A 524 8.13 -27.51 15.73
CA ALA A 524 9.48 -27.29 16.24
C ALA A 524 10.36 -28.54 16.05
N PHE A 525 11.61 -28.35 15.63
CA PHE A 525 12.54 -29.44 15.32
C PHE A 525 13.97 -29.19 15.82
N PRO A 526 14.71 -30.25 16.23
CA PRO A 526 16.12 -30.13 16.60
C PRO A 526 17.04 -30.15 15.37
N ALA A 527 18.29 -29.72 15.56
CA ALA A 527 19.32 -29.73 14.51
C ALA A 527 19.53 -31.12 13.87
N GLN A 528 19.39 -32.20 14.66
CA GLN A 528 19.51 -33.57 14.17
C GLN A 528 18.46 -33.90 13.09
N ARG A 529 17.23 -33.39 13.20
CA ARG A 529 16.20 -33.60 12.17
C ARG A 529 16.55 -32.84 10.89
N ALA A 530 17.04 -31.60 11.01
CA ALA A 530 17.52 -30.83 9.87
C ALA A 530 18.70 -31.52 9.16
N ALA A 531 19.62 -32.13 9.91
CA ALA A 531 20.76 -32.86 9.36
C ALA A 531 20.34 -33.98 8.41
N THR A 532 19.31 -34.74 8.79
CA THR A 532 18.71 -35.79 7.94
C THR A 532 18.16 -35.23 6.63
N HIS A 533 17.41 -34.13 6.67
CA HIS A 533 16.84 -33.50 5.48
C HIS A 533 17.91 -32.86 4.57
N LEU A 534 18.96 -32.28 5.16
CA LEU A 534 20.04 -31.65 4.42
C LEU A 534 21.08 -32.65 3.88
N GLY A 535 21.05 -33.92 4.34
CA GLY A 535 22.07 -34.91 4.03
C GLY A 535 23.46 -34.53 4.59
N THR A 536 23.50 -33.91 5.77
CA THR A 536 24.75 -33.42 6.39
C THR A 536 24.92 -33.93 7.82
N ARG A 537 26.07 -33.60 8.46
CA ARG A 537 26.29 -33.90 9.88
C ARG A 537 25.58 -32.86 10.76
N GLU A 538 25.13 -33.26 11.94
CA GLU A 538 24.40 -32.39 12.89
C GLU A 538 25.08 -31.02 13.13
N PRO A 539 26.40 -30.92 13.40
CA PRO A 539 27.03 -29.61 13.59
C PRO A 539 26.99 -28.70 12.36
N ALA A 540 27.04 -29.28 11.16
CA ALA A 540 26.96 -28.52 9.91
C ALA A 540 25.52 -28.07 9.62
N ALA A 541 24.53 -28.89 9.97
CA ALA A 541 23.12 -28.50 9.90
C ALA A 541 22.81 -27.39 10.90
N GLU A 542 23.30 -27.51 12.14
CA GLU A 542 23.15 -26.50 13.18
C GLU A 542 23.71 -25.14 12.73
N GLN A 543 24.94 -25.11 12.17
CA GLN A 543 25.51 -23.88 11.62
C GLN A 543 24.63 -23.24 10.53
N ARG A 544 23.98 -24.04 9.67
CA ARG A 544 23.05 -23.53 8.65
C ARG A 544 21.74 -23.04 9.25
N LEU A 545 21.24 -23.69 10.30
CA LEU A 545 20.06 -23.23 11.05
C LEU A 545 20.34 -21.91 11.76
N GLU A 546 21.53 -21.76 12.37
CA GLU A 546 21.97 -20.51 12.98
C GLU A 546 22.03 -19.37 11.97
N GLN A 547 22.49 -19.61 10.73
CA GLN A 547 22.44 -18.60 9.66
C GLN A 547 21.01 -18.17 9.30
N LEU A 548 20.05 -19.10 9.33
CA LEU A 548 18.63 -18.79 9.11
C LEU A 548 18.01 -18.03 10.30
N VAL A 549 18.42 -18.35 11.53
CA VAL A 549 18.03 -17.61 12.74
C VAL A 549 18.61 -16.20 12.73
N ASP A 550 19.86 -16.04 12.34
CA ASP A 550 20.50 -14.74 12.16
C ASP A 550 19.79 -13.90 11.09
N GLY A 551 19.16 -14.54 10.10
CA GLY A 551 18.31 -13.88 9.11
C GLY A 551 16.86 -13.62 9.53
N ALA A 552 16.47 -14.01 10.74
CA ALA A 552 15.09 -14.02 11.21
C ALA A 552 14.13 -14.80 10.26
N LEU A 553 14.63 -15.87 9.65
CA LEU A 553 13.86 -16.83 8.83
C LEU A 553 13.47 -18.07 9.63
N LEU A 554 14.18 -18.34 10.73
CA LEU A 554 13.83 -19.33 11.75
C LEU A 554 13.88 -18.68 13.12
N ASP A 555 13.08 -19.20 14.04
CA ASP A 555 13.11 -18.86 15.45
C ASP A 555 13.63 -20.01 16.30
N ILE A 556 14.32 -19.70 17.39
CA ILE A 556 14.59 -20.64 18.47
C ILE A 556 13.42 -20.53 19.46
N CYS A 557 12.60 -21.56 19.51
CA CYS A 557 11.35 -21.57 20.27
C CYS A 557 11.45 -22.28 21.64
N GLY A 558 12.63 -22.82 21.96
CA GLY A 558 12.90 -23.47 23.23
C GLY A 558 14.11 -24.38 23.16
N VAL A 559 14.20 -25.27 24.14
CA VAL A 559 15.18 -26.35 24.18
C VAL A 559 14.48 -27.69 24.34
N ASP A 560 15.08 -28.75 23.81
CA ASP A 560 14.63 -30.11 24.04
C ASP A 560 14.99 -30.61 25.46
N ARG A 561 14.66 -31.87 25.75
CA ARG A 561 14.97 -32.51 27.05
C ARG A 561 16.46 -32.60 27.36
N GLN A 562 17.32 -32.43 26.37
CA GLN A 562 18.78 -32.51 26.48
C GLN A 562 19.41 -31.10 26.51
N GLY A 563 18.59 -30.04 26.50
CA GLY A 563 19.06 -28.65 26.49
C GLY A 563 19.49 -28.15 25.11
N ARG A 564 19.20 -28.89 24.03
CA ARG A 564 19.53 -28.48 22.65
C ARG A 564 18.46 -27.56 22.08
N PRO A 565 18.82 -26.57 21.25
CA PRO A 565 17.85 -25.62 20.70
C PRO A 565 16.83 -26.30 19.78
N LEU A 566 15.57 -25.86 19.88
CA LEU A 566 14.49 -26.21 18.98
C LEU A 566 14.19 -25.06 18.03
N TYR A 567 14.27 -25.36 16.73
CA TYR A 567 14.08 -24.41 15.65
C TYR A 567 12.66 -24.53 15.09
N ARG A 568 12.08 -23.41 14.66
CA ARG A 568 10.75 -23.39 14.07
C ARG A 568 10.65 -22.35 12.97
N PHE A 569 9.94 -22.68 11.90
CA PHE A 569 9.55 -21.72 10.88
C PHE A 569 8.41 -20.84 11.38
N HIS A 570 8.47 -19.56 11.03
CA HIS A 570 7.23 -18.79 10.93
C HIS A 570 6.40 -19.34 9.76
N GLU A 571 5.08 -19.47 9.92
CA GLU A 571 4.23 -20.12 8.92
C GLU A 571 4.37 -19.51 7.52
N LEU A 572 4.36 -18.17 7.44
CA LEU A 572 4.53 -17.46 6.16
C LEU A 572 5.93 -17.65 5.53
N VAL A 573 6.97 -17.89 6.34
CA VAL A 573 8.31 -18.23 5.83
C VAL A 573 8.35 -19.66 5.30
N LEU A 574 7.66 -20.60 5.97
CA LEU A 574 7.51 -21.97 5.49
C LEU A 574 6.79 -22.02 4.13
N LEU A 575 5.71 -21.24 3.97
CA LEU A 575 5.01 -21.11 2.69
C LEU A 575 5.91 -20.52 1.60
N LEU A 576 6.77 -19.56 1.95
CA LEU A 576 7.72 -19.00 0.99
C LEU A 576 8.75 -20.04 0.56
N ALA A 577 9.23 -20.84 1.50
CA ALA A 577 10.17 -21.94 1.20
C ALA A 577 9.56 -22.96 0.24
N ARG A 578 8.28 -23.33 0.44
CA ARG A 578 7.53 -24.22 -0.46
C ARG A 578 7.32 -23.61 -1.84
N LEU A 579 6.91 -22.34 -1.91
CA LEU A 579 6.75 -21.61 -3.17
C LEU A 579 8.06 -21.61 -3.97
N LEU A 580 9.20 -21.37 -3.31
CA LEU A 580 10.51 -21.40 -3.95
C LEU A 580 10.89 -22.80 -4.42
N LYS A 581 10.54 -23.85 -3.67
CA LYS A 581 10.74 -25.25 -4.06
C LYS A 581 10.01 -25.57 -5.38
N ASP A 582 8.75 -25.18 -5.48
CA ASP A 582 7.93 -25.43 -6.67
C ASP A 582 8.46 -24.69 -7.90
N THR A 583 8.93 -23.45 -7.74
CA THR A 583 9.57 -22.71 -8.84
C THR A 583 10.87 -23.37 -9.31
N ALA A 584 11.69 -23.87 -8.38
CA ALA A 584 12.94 -24.55 -8.71
C ALA A 584 12.70 -25.88 -9.46
N HIS A 585 11.63 -26.61 -9.13
CA HIS A 585 11.25 -27.82 -9.85
C HIS A 585 10.77 -27.54 -11.28
N ARG A 586 10.07 -26.41 -11.52
CA ARG A 586 9.60 -26.02 -12.86
C ARG A 586 10.70 -25.50 -13.79
N GLU A 587 11.80 -24.98 -13.23
CA GLU A 587 12.95 -24.45 -13.98
C GLU A 587 13.97 -25.54 -14.38
N GLN A 588 13.82 -26.78 -13.89
CA GLN A 588 14.63 -27.92 -14.35
C GLN A 588 14.00 -28.50 -15.63
N PRO A 589 14.64 -28.41 -16.82
CA PRO A 589 14.13 -29.06 -18.01
C PRO A 589 14.10 -30.58 -17.79
N GLU A 590 12.98 -31.21 -18.13
CA GLU A 590 12.84 -32.67 -18.21
C GLU A 590 14.04 -33.21 -19.00
N GLN A 591 14.89 -34.02 -18.35
CA GLN A 591 15.94 -34.73 -19.06
C GLN A 591 15.26 -35.66 -20.08
N PRO A 592 15.60 -35.60 -21.38
CA PRO A 592 15.02 -36.50 -22.35
C PRO A 592 15.38 -37.94 -21.96
N GLU A 593 14.34 -38.77 -21.80
CA GLU A 593 14.47 -40.21 -21.62
C GLU A 593 15.45 -40.77 -22.68
N GLN A 594 16.55 -41.36 -22.22
CA GLN A 594 17.45 -42.09 -23.10
C GLN A 594 16.69 -43.30 -23.66
N PRO A 595 16.65 -43.50 -25.00
CA PRO A 595 15.97 -44.65 -25.57
C PRO A 595 16.67 -45.94 -25.15
N GLU A 596 15.87 -46.87 -24.62
CA GLU A 596 16.29 -48.24 -24.31
C GLU A 596 17.00 -48.87 -25.52
N ALA A 597 18.26 -49.24 -25.32
CA ALA A 597 18.98 -50.07 -26.27
C ALA A 597 18.35 -51.46 -26.29
N THR A 598 17.48 -51.71 -27.27
CA THR A 598 17.01 -53.06 -27.60
C THR A 598 18.22 -53.88 -28.06
N ALA A 599 18.68 -54.78 -27.20
CA ALA A 599 19.64 -55.80 -27.57
C ALA A 599 18.97 -56.78 -28.55
N ALA A 600 19.47 -56.82 -29.78
CA ALA A 600 19.15 -57.89 -30.72
C ALA A 600 19.97 -59.14 -30.33
N HIS A 601 19.26 -60.20 -29.96
CA HIS A 601 19.68 -61.58 -30.16
C HIS A 601 18.52 -62.38 -30.76
#